data_AF-R0IZ43-F1
#
_entry.id   AF-R0IZ43-F1
#
_cell.length_a   1.000
_cell.length_b   1.000
_cell.length_c   1.000
_cell.angle_alpha   90.00
_cell.angle_beta   90.00
_cell.angle_gamma   90.00
#
_symmetry.space_group_name_H-M   'P 1'
#
loop_
_entity.id
_entity.type
_entity.pdbx_description
1 polymer ?
#
loop_
_entity_poly.entity_id
_entity_poly.type
_entity_poly.pdbx_seq_one_letter_code
_entity_poly.pdbx_strand_id
1 'polypeptide(L)'
;LRQVVEGDCPICHERMDPGIRELTFCQSCGGNFHFDCISQWEEQGTNKQHSECPLCRQYLEIDETEQSETFTYLNPRAFEIYSEWIYKGYIGYTDQEVANDMFHDLILAYIFASIVQDFKFRNATIKALVEISVSRDMLPHKEDIIDVYKETPVRSRLRRLMVELYISI
;
A
#
# COMPACT_ATOMS: atom_id res chain seq x y z
N LEU A 1 15.92 21.39 -0.84
CA LEU A 1 14.93 20.93 -1.84
C LEU A 1 15.46 19.68 -2.49
N ARG A 2 14.70 18.58 -2.49
CA ARG A 2 15.08 17.31 -3.14
C ARG A 2 15.20 17.51 -4.66
N GLN A 3 16.26 16.96 -5.27
CA GLN A 3 16.42 16.93 -6.72
C GLN A 3 15.50 15.86 -7.35
N VAL A 4 15.16 16.02 -8.63
CA VAL A 4 14.39 15.01 -9.36
C VAL A 4 15.14 13.68 -9.34
N VAL A 5 14.41 12.59 -9.11
CA VAL A 5 15.00 11.24 -9.12
C VAL A 5 15.27 10.83 -10.56
N GLU A 6 16.52 10.95 -10.99
CA GLU A 6 16.98 10.56 -12.32
C GLU A 6 18.40 9.98 -12.25
N GLY A 7 18.73 9.08 -13.18
CA GLY A 7 20.07 8.51 -13.31
C GLY A 7 20.40 7.42 -12.29
N ASP A 8 21.70 7.26 -12.03
CA ASP A 8 22.26 6.19 -11.21
C ASP A 8 22.74 6.71 -9.85
N CYS A 9 22.66 5.85 -8.84
CA CYS A 9 23.10 6.15 -7.49
C CYS A 9 24.62 6.42 -7.49
N PRO A 10 25.10 7.53 -6.92
CA PRO A 10 26.52 7.90 -6.98
C PRO A 10 27.44 7.01 -6.12
N ILE A 11 26.88 6.10 -5.30
CA ILE A 11 27.62 5.18 -4.44
C ILE A 11 27.83 3.82 -5.14
N CYS A 12 26.76 3.21 -5.64
CA CYS A 12 26.82 1.87 -6.26
C CYS A 12 26.78 1.88 -7.79
N HIS A 13 26.47 3.02 -8.42
CA HIS A 13 26.29 3.18 -9.86
C HIS A 13 25.14 2.33 -10.47
N GLU A 14 24.18 1.91 -9.65
CA GLU A 14 22.93 1.29 -10.12
C GLU A 14 21.81 2.31 -10.27
N ARG A 15 20.84 2.04 -11.14
CA ARG A 15 19.70 2.91 -11.43
C ARG A 15 18.92 3.25 -10.15
N MET A 16 18.59 4.54 -9.99
CA MET A 16 17.67 5.00 -8.94
C MET A 16 16.23 4.79 -9.39
N ASP A 17 15.64 3.67 -8.97
CA ASP A 17 14.24 3.34 -9.22
C ASP A 17 13.52 3.18 -7.86
N PRO A 18 12.64 4.13 -7.47
CA PRO A 18 11.91 4.06 -6.20
C PRO A 18 10.94 2.87 -6.15
N GLY A 19 10.60 2.25 -7.28
CA GLY A 19 9.79 1.04 -7.32
C GLY A 19 10.58 -0.25 -7.02
N ILE A 20 11.91 -0.19 -7.01
CA ILE A 20 12.78 -1.35 -6.79
C ILE A 20 13.50 -1.25 -5.45
N ARG A 21 14.04 -0.07 -5.11
CA ARG A 21 14.79 0.16 -3.88
C ARG A 21 14.41 1.49 -3.26
N GLU A 22 14.37 1.52 -1.93
CA GLU A 22 14.11 2.74 -1.17
C GLU A 22 15.16 3.81 -1.48
N LEU A 23 14.70 5.03 -1.70
CA LEU A 23 15.54 6.17 -2.02
C LEU A 23 15.45 7.22 -0.92
N THR A 24 16.61 7.72 -0.51
CA THR A 24 16.74 8.88 0.37
C THR A 24 17.49 9.99 -0.34
N PHE A 25 17.58 11.16 0.29
CA PHE A 25 18.25 12.31 -0.28
C PHE A 25 18.95 13.17 0.78
N CYS A 26 19.99 13.88 0.37
CA CYS A 26 20.63 14.85 1.25
C CYS A 26 19.77 16.10 1.39
N GLN A 27 19.42 16.49 2.62
CA GLN A 27 18.64 17.70 2.88
C GLN A 27 19.34 18.99 2.42
N SER A 28 20.68 18.98 2.39
CA SER A 28 21.47 20.16 2.06
C SER A 28 21.65 20.36 0.54
N CYS A 29 22.11 19.33 -0.19
CA CYS A 29 22.33 19.46 -1.65
C CYS A 29 21.18 18.93 -2.51
N GLY A 30 20.25 18.17 -1.93
CA GLY A 30 19.11 17.57 -2.61
C GLY A 30 19.43 16.29 -3.40
N GLY A 31 20.68 15.84 -3.44
CA GLY A 31 21.09 14.66 -4.21
C GLY A 31 20.47 13.36 -3.66
N ASN A 32 20.09 12.46 -4.57
CA ASN A 32 19.41 11.19 -4.26
C ASN A 32 20.41 10.03 -4.11
N PHE A 33 20.07 9.07 -3.25
CA PHE A 33 20.84 7.84 -2.99
C PHE A 33 19.88 6.68 -2.72
N HIS A 34 20.30 5.43 -2.95
CA HIS A 34 19.61 4.30 -2.32
C HIS A 34 19.81 4.38 -0.79
N PHE A 35 18.77 4.07 -0.03
CA PHE A 35 18.81 4.10 1.43
C PHE A 35 19.93 3.21 1.97
N ASP A 36 19.98 1.93 1.56
CA ASP A 36 21.02 1.00 2.02
C ASP A 36 22.45 1.49 1.69
N CYS A 37 22.64 2.13 0.54
CA CYS A 37 23.95 2.60 0.12
C CYS A 37 24.44 3.72 1.03
N ILE A 38 23.55 4.61 1.45
CA ILE A 38 23.92 5.69 2.34
C ILE A 38 24.08 5.22 3.78
N SER A 39 23.28 4.24 4.24
CA SER A 39 23.46 3.60 5.55
C SER A 39 24.82 2.90 5.64
N GLN A 40 25.20 2.14 4.61
CA GLN A 40 26.53 1.52 4.55
C GLN A 40 27.66 2.56 4.51
N TRP A 41 27.45 3.68 3.85
CA TRP A 41 28.41 4.78 3.79
C TRP A 41 28.69 5.37 5.18
N GLU A 42 27.64 5.56 5.99
CA GLU A 42 27.78 6.03 7.37
C GLU A 42 28.52 5.02 8.26
N GLU A 43 28.20 3.73 8.12
CA GLU A 43 28.82 2.65 8.91
C GLU A 43 30.32 2.49 8.62
N GLN A 44 30.76 2.77 7.39
CA GLN A 44 32.16 2.63 6.96
C GLN A 44 33.04 3.84 7.28
N GLY A 45 32.46 4.93 7.81
CA GLY A 45 33.20 6.12 8.22
C GLY A 45 34.25 5.82 9.29
N THR A 46 35.53 6.05 8.96
CA THR A 46 36.69 5.68 9.81
C THR A 46 36.81 6.46 11.12
N ASN A 47 35.98 7.48 11.33
CA ASN A 47 35.76 8.15 12.61
C ASN A 47 34.26 8.14 12.87
N LYS A 48 33.84 7.82 14.10
CA LYS A 48 32.44 7.74 14.60
C LYS A 48 31.63 9.06 14.52
N GLN A 49 31.90 9.92 13.53
CA GLN A 49 31.49 11.32 13.51
C GLN A 49 31.12 11.89 12.14
N HIS A 50 31.05 11.12 11.05
CA HIS A 50 30.65 11.73 9.77
C HIS A 50 29.56 10.95 9.05
N SER A 51 28.32 11.21 9.48
CA SER A 51 27.13 11.30 8.63
C SER A 51 27.35 12.42 7.60
N GLU A 52 28.26 12.26 6.64
CA GLU A 52 28.53 13.27 5.61
C GLU A 52 28.06 12.81 4.24
N CYS A 53 27.37 13.70 3.51
CA CYS A 53 26.89 13.42 2.17
C CYS A 53 28.06 13.18 1.19
N PRO A 54 28.07 12.07 0.42
CA PRO A 54 29.10 11.80 -0.59
C PRO A 54 29.25 12.90 -1.65
N LEU A 55 28.17 13.65 -1.93
CA LEU A 55 28.14 14.66 -2.99
C LEU A 55 28.63 16.03 -2.51
N CYS A 56 28.15 16.50 -1.35
CA CYS A 56 28.44 17.86 -0.87
C CYS A 56 29.24 17.92 0.43
N ARG A 57 29.49 16.78 1.08
CA ARG A 57 30.22 16.65 2.36
C ARG A 57 29.59 17.41 3.53
N GLN A 58 28.35 17.84 3.39
CA GLN A 58 27.60 18.40 4.51
C GLN A 58 27.02 17.28 5.35
N TYR A 59 26.72 17.59 6.62
CA TYR A 59 26.06 16.67 7.52
C TYR A 59 24.77 16.14 6.89
N LEU A 60 24.62 14.83 6.96
CA LEU A 60 23.54 14.05 6.40
C LEU A 60 22.66 13.62 7.56
N GLU A 61 21.45 14.17 7.58
CA GLU A 61 20.40 13.72 8.48
C GLU A 61 19.57 12.70 7.69
N ILE A 62 19.77 11.41 7.99
CA ILE A 62 18.92 10.34 7.47
C ILE A 62 17.74 10.23 8.43
N ASP A 63 16.54 10.50 7.93
CA ASP A 63 15.32 10.31 8.70
C ASP A 63 15.01 8.81 8.76
N GLU A 64 15.37 8.15 9.86
CA GLU A 64 15.06 6.74 10.11
C GLU A 64 13.57 6.46 10.32
N THR A 65 12.72 7.51 10.38
CA THR A 65 11.28 7.37 10.63
C THR A 65 10.46 7.09 9.38
N GLU A 66 10.98 7.42 8.19
CA GLU A 66 10.38 7.05 6.90
C GLU A 66 10.93 5.68 6.46
N GLN A 67 10.36 4.61 7.01
CA GLN A 67 10.68 3.24 6.59
C GLN A 67 9.62 2.74 5.62
N SER A 68 10.03 2.42 4.39
CA SER A 68 9.17 1.77 3.42
C SER A 68 9.01 0.29 3.76
N GLU A 69 7.86 -0.09 4.33
CA GLU A 69 7.53 -1.50 4.52
C GLU A 69 7.07 -2.15 3.20
N THR A 70 7.77 -3.22 2.81
CA THR A 70 7.33 -4.04 1.67
C THR A 70 6.35 -5.09 2.15
N PHE A 71 5.08 -4.96 1.75
CA PHE A 71 4.05 -5.92 2.09
C PHE A 71 3.78 -6.91 0.95
N THR A 72 4.56 -7.97 0.88
CA THR A 72 4.44 -9.01 -0.17
C THR A 72 3.12 -9.79 -0.13
N TYR A 73 2.38 -9.72 0.99
CA TYR A 73 1.09 -10.36 1.19
C TYR A 73 -0.10 -9.44 0.85
N LEU A 74 0.14 -8.15 0.56
CA LEU A 74 -0.94 -7.25 0.15
C LEU A 74 -1.30 -7.49 -1.31
N ASN A 75 -2.60 -7.62 -1.55
CA ASN A 75 -3.11 -7.78 -2.90
C ASN A 75 -2.99 -6.43 -3.66
N PRO A 76 -2.31 -6.37 -4.82
CA PRO A 76 -2.15 -5.13 -5.58
C PRO A 76 -3.48 -4.48 -5.97
N ARG A 77 -4.48 -5.28 -6.30
CA ARG A 77 -5.81 -4.80 -6.67
C ARG A 77 -6.53 -4.12 -5.50
N ALA A 78 -6.37 -4.65 -4.29
CA ALA A 78 -6.89 -4.01 -3.09
C ALA A 78 -6.23 -2.65 -2.81
N PHE A 79 -4.93 -2.53 -3.09
CA PHE A 79 -4.22 -1.26 -2.98
C PHE A 79 -4.66 -0.25 -4.04
N GLU A 80 -4.90 -0.68 -5.29
CA GLU A 80 -5.47 0.18 -6.34
C GLU A 80 -6.82 0.76 -5.91
N ILE A 81 -7.73 -0.08 -5.42
CA ILE A 81 -9.04 0.36 -4.93
C ILE A 81 -8.90 1.35 -3.77
N TYR A 82 -7.96 1.10 -2.85
CA TYR A 82 -7.67 2.00 -1.74
C TYR A 82 -7.16 3.36 -2.21
N SER A 83 -6.18 3.36 -3.11
CA SER A 83 -5.61 4.55 -3.72
C SER A 83 -6.68 5.37 -4.43
N GLU A 84 -7.48 4.73 -5.29
CA GLU A 84 -8.59 5.39 -5.97
C GLU A 84 -9.61 5.99 -5.00
N TRP A 85 -9.96 5.25 -3.95
CA TRP A 85 -10.88 5.73 -2.93
C TRP A 85 -10.33 6.94 -2.17
N ILE A 86 -9.03 6.98 -1.84
CA ILE A 86 -8.39 8.15 -1.22
C ILE A 86 -8.59 9.39 -2.09
N TYR A 87 -8.37 9.27 -3.40
CA TYR A 87 -8.46 10.41 -4.31
C TYR A 87 -9.90 10.80 -4.66
N LYS A 88 -10.80 9.82 -4.84
CA LYS A 88 -12.19 10.06 -5.28
C LYS A 88 -13.16 10.28 -4.11
N GLY A 89 -12.87 9.72 -2.94
CA GLY A 89 -13.75 9.68 -1.78
C GLY A 89 -14.85 8.60 -1.84
N TYR A 90 -14.93 7.83 -2.93
CA TYR A 90 -15.88 6.74 -3.11
C TYR A 90 -15.24 5.59 -3.89
N ILE A 91 -15.77 4.38 -3.71
CA ILE A 91 -15.34 3.19 -4.44
C ILE A 91 -16.20 3.11 -5.69
N GLY A 92 -15.62 3.39 -6.85
CA GLY A 92 -16.30 3.27 -8.13
C GLY A 92 -16.16 1.86 -8.68
N TYR A 93 -17.20 1.41 -9.40
CA TYR A 93 -17.14 0.23 -10.25
C TYR A 93 -17.65 0.63 -11.64
N THR A 94 -16.99 0.15 -12.68
CA THR A 94 -17.42 0.38 -14.06
C THR A 94 -18.29 -0.79 -14.53
N ASP A 95 -19.27 -0.54 -15.39
CA ASP A 95 -20.10 -1.60 -15.96
C ASP A 95 -19.31 -2.55 -16.89
N GLN A 96 -18.08 -2.19 -17.23
CA GLN A 96 -17.16 -2.98 -18.06
C GLN A 96 -16.28 -3.95 -17.23
N GLU A 97 -16.16 -3.74 -15.91
CA GLU A 97 -15.51 -4.70 -15.03
C GLU A 97 -16.41 -5.93 -14.90
N VAL A 98 -15.91 -7.04 -15.44
CA VAL A 98 -16.59 -8.34 -15.48
C VAL A 98 -17.15 -8.64 -14.09
N ALA A 99 -18.46 -8.82 -14.02
CA ALA A 99 -19.23 -8.96 -12.78
C ALA A 99 -18.71 -10.04 -11.81
N ASN A 100 -17.92 -11.00 -12.30
CA ASN A 100 -17.50 -12.18 -11.54
C ASN A 100 -16.49 -11.88 -10.42
N ASP A 101 -15.59 -10.90 -10.58
CA ASP A 101 -14.51 -10.68 -9.59
C ASP A 101 -14.74 -9.45 -8.69
N MET A 102 -15.85 -8.73 -8.88
CA MET A 102 -16.13 -7.50 -8.11
C MET A 102 -16.31 -7.73 -6.61
N PHE A 103 -16.95 -8.85 -6.23
CA PHE A 103 -17.08 -9.22 -4.81
C PHE A 103 -15.73 -9.59 -4.21
N HIS A 104 -14.95 -10.37 -4.95
CA HIS A 104 -13.60 -10.77 -4.56
C HIS A 104 -12.72 -9.54 -4.29
N ASP A 105 -12.69 -8.61 -5.24
CA ASP A 105 -11.93 -7.36 -5.16
C ASP A 105 -12.32 -6.52 -3.92
N LEU A 106 -13.61 -6.40 -3.63
CA LEU A 106 -14.09 -5.66 -2.45
C LEU A 106 -13.82 -6.37 -1.13
N ILE A 107 -13.82 -7.70 -1.12
CA ILE A 107 -13.43 -8.50 0.03
C ILE A 107 -11.94 -8.32 0.32
N LEU A 108 -11.10 -8.39 -0.72
CA LEU A 108 -9.67 -8.11 -0.61
C LEU A 108 -9.42 -6.68 -0.13
N ALA A 109 -10.17 -5.69 -0.65
CA ALA A 109 -10.12 -4.31 -0.19
C ALA A 109 -10.52 -4.17 1.29
N TYR A 110 -11.53 -4.91 1.77
CA TYR A 110 -11.90 -4.93 3.19
C TYR A 110 -10.78 -5.51 4.07
N ILE A 111 -10.15 -6.61 3.63
CA ILE A 111 -9.04 -7.25 4.34
C ILE A 111 -7.85 -6.28 4.40
N PHE A 112 -7.50 -5.68 3.26
CA PHE A 112 -6.49 -4.62 3.16
C PHE A 112 -6.78 -3.48 4.13
N ALA A 113 -8.02 -2.95 4.15
CA ALA A 113 -8.43 -1.89 5.05
C ALA A 113 -8.28 -2.26 6.53
N SER A 114 -8.41 -3.55 6.86
CA SER A 114 -8.20 -4.05 8.21
C SER A 114 -6.72 -4.10 8.59
N ILE A 115 -5.84 -4.40 7.62
CA ILE A 115 -4.38 -4.41 7.80
C ILE A 115 -3.86 -2.98 8.02
N VAL A 116 -4.25 -2.04 7.15
CA VAL A 116 -3.83 -0.63 7.26
C VAL A 116 -4.61 0.16 8.33
N GLN A 117 -5.55 -0.49 9.03
CA GLN A 117 -6.38 0.07 10.10
C GLN A 117 -7.22 1.29 9.69
N ASP A 118 -7.56 1.43 8.41
CA ASP A 118 -8.45 2.51 7.93
C ASP A 118 -9.92 2.09 8.08
N PHE A 119 -10.52 2.52 9.19
CA PHE A 119 -11.94 2.28 9.49
C PHE A 119 -12.90 2.95 8.50
N LYS A 120 -12.52 4.08 7.88
CA LYS A 120 -13.37 4.80 6.93
C LYS A 120 -13.42 4.04 5.61
N PHE A 121 -12.25 3.63 5.10
CA PHE A 121 -12.17 2.81 3.90
C PHE A 121 -12.85 1.46 4.11
N ARG A 122 -12.63 0.80 5.25
CA ARG A 122 -13.29 -0.46 5.58
C ARG A 122 -14.83 -0.37 5.61
N ASN A 123 -15.36 0.76 6.07
CA ASN A 123 -16.82 0.98 6.02
C ASN A 123 -17.29 1.31 4.59
N ALA A 124 -16.46 1.95 3.78
CA ALA A 124 -16.75 2.19 2.37
C ALA A 124 -16.83 0.88 1.57
N THR A 125 -15.92 -0.09 1.81
CA THR A 125 -15.97 -1.41 1.15
C THR A 125 -17.23 -2.20 1.53
N ILE A 126 -17.64 -2.17 2.81
CA ILE A 126 -18.93 -2.74 3.23
C ILE A 126 -20.12 -2.11 2.52
N LYS A 127 -20.13 -0.78 2.37
CA LYS A 127 -21.20 -0.09 1.64
C LYS A 127 -21.23 -0.50 0.17
N ALA A 128 -20.07 -0.56 -0.48
CA ALA A 128 -19.96 -0.98 -1.88
C ALA A 128 -20.45 -2.43 -2.07
N LEU A 129 -20.10 -3.35 -1.16
CA LEU A 129 -20.57 -4.74 -1.18
C LEU A 129 -22.11 -4.81 -1.12
N VAL A 130 -22.72 -4.07 -0.20
CA VAL A 130 -24.18 -3.99 -0.06
C VAL A 130 -24.81 -3.37 -1.31
N GLU A 131 -24.23 -2.28 -1.82
CA GLU A 131 -24.74 -1.57 -2.98
C GLU A 131 -24.74 -2.47 -4.22
N ILE A 132 -23.67 -3.21 -4.48
CA ILE A 132 -23.61 -4.18 -5.59
C ILE A 132 -24.65 -5.28 -5.39
N SER A 133 -24.75 -5.81 -4.16
CA SER A 133 -25.71 -6.90 -3.89
C SER A 133 -27.14 -6.49 -4.16
N VAL A 134 -27.52 -5.27 -3.75
CA VAL A 134 -28.87 -4.74 -3.90
C VAL A 134 -29.14 -4.22 -5.32
N SER A 135 -28.19 -3.52 -5.93
CA SER A 135 -28.40 -2.86 -7.23
C SER A 135 -28.31 -3.81 -8.42
N ARG A 136 -27.49 -4.87 -8.31
CA ARG A 136 -27.26 -5.83 -9.40
C ARG A 136 -27.90 -7.19 -9.17
N ASP A 137 -28.59 -7.38 -8.03
CA ASP A 137 -29.17 -8.66 -7.62
C ASP A 137 -28.14 -9.81 -7.67
N MET A 138 -26.94 -9.51 -7.15
CA MET A 138 -25.81 -10.44 -7.15
C MET A 138 -25.41 -10.81 -5.73
N LEU A 139 -24.87 -12.02 -5.58
CA LEU A 139 -24.30 -12.49 -4.33
C LEU A 139 -22.81 -12.83 -4.51
N PRO A 140 -22.02 -12.76 -3.43
CA PRO A 140 -20.66 -13.30 -3.43
C PRO A 140 -20.64 -14.77 -3.89
N HIS A 141 -19.54 -15.24 -4.45
CA HIS A 141 -19.39 -16.66 -4.74
C HIS A 141 -19.07 -17.45 -3.47
N LYS A 142 -19.18 -18.79 -3.54
CA LYS A 142 -18.87 -19.66 -2.38
C LYS A 142 -17.40 -19.49 -1.97
N GLU A 143 -16.52 -19.35 -2.94
CA GLU A 143 -15.09 -19.14 -2.78
C GLU A 143 -14.82 -17.85 -2.00
N ASP A 144 -15.52 -16.76 -2.33
CA ASP A 144 -15.45 -15.48 -1.61
C ASP A 144 -15.81 -15.64 -0.13
N ILE A 145 -16.86 -16.40 0.18
CA ILE A 145 -17.27 -16.67 1.57
C ILE A 145 -16.19 -17.45 2.31
N ILE A 146 -15.61 -18.46 1.67
CA ILE A 146 -14.51 -19.24 2.25
C ILE A 146 -13.34 -18.34 2.59
N ASP A 147 -12.95 -17.45 1.68
CA ASP A 147 -11.85 -16.51 1.87
C ASP A 147 -12.15 -15.54 3.02
N VAL A 148 -13.37 -14.99 3.10
CA VAL A 148 -13.78 -14.14 4.24
C VAL A 148 -13.62 -14.86 5.58
N TYR A 149 -14.01 -16.14 5.66
CA TYR A 149 -13.91 -16.91 6.90
C TYR A 149 -12.48 -17.39 7.19
N LYS A 150 -11.60 -17.44 6.20
CA LYS A 150 -10.18 -17.77 6.38
C LYS A 150 -9.37 -16.55 6.81
N GLU A 151 -9.61 -15.40 6.20
CA GLU A 151 -8.75 -14.22 6.28
C GLU A 151 -9.21 -13.16 7.29
N THR A 152 -10.39 -13.33 7.93
CA THR A 152 -10.90 -12.37 8.92
C THR A 152 -11.15 -13.02 10.28
N PRO A 153 -11.09 -12.31 11.42
CA PRO A 153 -11.38 -12.89 12.73
C PRO A 153 -12.88 -13.23 12.90
N VAL A 154 -13.20 -14.11 13.86
CA VAL A 154 -14.58 -14.57 14.15
C VAL A 154 -15.58 -13.41 14.36
N ARG A 155 -15.13 -12.31 14.97
CA ARG A 155 -15.95 -11.12 15.24
C ARG A 155 -16.03 -10.13 14.07
N SER A 156 -15.53 -10.50 12.88
CA SER A 156 -15.53 -9.63 11.70
C SER A 156 -16.95 -9.27 11.27
N ARG A 157 -17.17 -7.97 11.01
CA ARG A 157 -18.45 -7.49 10.45
C ARG A 157 -18.69 -8.03 9.05
N LEU A 158 -17.62 -8.31 8.30
CA LEU A 158 -17.71 -8.91 6.97
C LEU A 158 -18.30 -10.33 7.02
N ARG A 159 -17.88 -11.17 7.98
CA ARG A 159 -18.47 -12.51 8.16
C ARG A 159 -19.97 -12.43 8.42
N ARG A 160 -20.39 -11.50 9.30
CA ARG A 160 -21.80 -11.27 9.57
C ARG A 160 -22.56 -10.80 8.34
N LEU A 161 -21.99 -9.87 7.56
CA LEU A 161 -22.57 -9.40 6.31
C LEU A 161 -22.77 -10.54 5.31
N MET A 162 -21.78 -11.43 5.14
CA MET A 162 -21.91 -12.58 4.23
C MET A 162 -23.16 -13.43 4.56
N VAL A 163 -23.42 -13.66 5.85
CA VAL A 163 -24.62 -14.40 6.27
C VAL A 163 -25.89 -13.58 6.01
N GLU A 164 -25.88 -12.28 6.32
CA GLU A 164 -27.05 -11.41 6.13
C GLU A 164 -27.45 -11.29 4.66
N LEU A 165 -26.49 -11.22 3.72
CA LEU A 165 -26.77 -11.15 2.29
C LEU A 165 -27.54 -12.39 1.78
N TYR A 166 -27.19 -13.59 2.26
CA TYR A 166 -27.83 -14.83 1.83
C TYR A 166 -29.19 -15.13 2.50
N ILE A 167 -29.47 -14.51 3.65
CA ILE A 167 -30.74 -14.69 4.36
C ILE A 167 -31.78 -13.63 3.92
N SER A 168 -31.34 -12.53 3.33
CA SER A 168 -32.20 -11.39 2.95
C SER A 168 -32.86 -11.53 1.56
N ILE A 169 -32.67 -12.67 0.88
CA ILE A 169 -33.24 -13.04 -0.42
C ILE A 169 -34.21 -14.20 -0.20
#